data_AF-A0A6S6UM22-F1
#
_entry.id   AF-A0A6S6UM22-F1
#
_cell.length_a   1.000
_cell.length_b   1.000
_cell.length_c   1.000
_cell.angle_alpha   90.00
_cell.angle_beta   90.00
_cell.angle_gamma   90.00
#
_symmetry.space_group_name_H-M   'P 1'
#
loop_
_entity.id
_entity.type
_entity.pdbx_description
1 polymer ?
#
loop_
_entity_poly.entity_id
_entity_poly.type
_entity_poly.pdbx_seq_one_letter_code
_entity_poly.pdbx_strand_id
1 'polypeptide(L)'
;MPKVKKHTPVKQPSHYSSHPSGVQCVTITQHMNFCRGNAIKYTWRAGEKNPDEEIQDLQKAKQYLKIEIKRLKKLKLKGTHSLAKDLITAHEQGGK
;
A
#
# COMPACT_ATOMS: atom_id res chain seq x y z
N MET A 1 35.22 18.67 -1.09
CA MET A 1 33.98 19.35 -0.62
C MET A 1 32.80 18.41 -0.81
N PRO A 2 31.96 18.16 0.21
CA PRO A 2 30.78 17.33 0.04
C PRO A 2 29.81 18.04 -0.91
N LYS A 3 29.38 17.34 -1.96
CA LYS A 3 28.46 17.89 -2.97
C LYS A 3 27.10 18.12 -2.32
N VAL A 4 26.70 19.39 -2.19
CA VAL A 4 25.35 19.77 -1.72
C VAL A 4 24.33 19.22 -2.72
N LYS A 5 23.55 18.21 -2.32
CA LYS A 5 22.44 17.69 -3.13
C LYS A 5 21.34 18.76 -3.15
N LYS A 6 21.10 19.36 -4.33
CA LYS A 6 20.02 20.34 -4.52
C LYS A 6 18.66 19.65 -4.35
N HIS A 7 17.97 19.94 -3.26
CA HIS A 7 16.57 19.55 -3.05
C HIS A 7 15.66 20.43 -3.90
N THR A 8 14.79 19.82 -4.70
CA THR A 8 13.71 20.54 -5.38
C THR A 8 12.37 19.96 -4.94
N PRO A 9 11.29 20.77 -4.93
CA PRO A 9 9.96 20.30 -4.55
C PRO A 9 9.46 19.09 -5.35
N VAL A 10 10.02 18.89 -6.54
CA VAL A 10 9.61 17.86 -7.50
C VAL A 10 10.55 16.65 -7.49
N LYS A 11 11.88 16.86 -7.46
CA LYS A 11 12.83 15.75 -7.58
C LYS A 11 13.23 15.14 -6.24
N GLN A 12 13.25 15.91 -5.15
CA GLN A 12 13.62 15.46 -3.80
C GLN A 12 12.96 16.33 -2.72
N PRO A 13 11.66 16.16 -2.44
CA PRO A 13 11.02 16.84 -1.32
C PRO A 13 11.73 16.42 -0.02
N SER A 14 12.10 17.40 0.81
CA SER A 14 12.86 17.17 2.06
C SER A 14 12.20 16.10 2.95
N HIS A 15 10.88 16.14 3.08
CA HIS A 15 10.05 15.23 3.88
C HIS A 15 9.97 13.77 3.38
N TYR A 16 10.67 13.40 2.30
CA TYR A 16 10.85 12.00 1.88
C TYR A 16 12.33 11.57 1.85
N SER A 17 13.24 12.45 2.27
CA SER A 17 14.70 12.24 2.23
C SER A 17 15.39 12.39 3.59
N SER A 18 14.63 12.72 4.65
CA SER A 18 15.09 12.86 6.03
C SER A 18 15.19 11.53 6.80
N HIS A 19 14.69 10.42 6.25
CA HIS A 19 14.68 9.15 6.97
C HIS A 19 16.11 8.69 7.31
N PRO A 20 16.39 8.23 8.55
CA PRO A 20 17.75 7.90 9.00
C PRO A 20 18.50 6.88 8.14
N SER A 21 17.76 6.03 7.40
CA SER A 21 18.36 5.05 6.49
C SER A 21 18.90 5.63 5.18
N GLY A 22 18.61 6.90 4.84
CA GLY A 22 18.98 7.53 3.58
C GLY A 22 18.26 6.96 2.34
N VAL A 23 17.31 6.05 2.53
CA VAL A 23 16.48 5.46 1.46
C VAL A 23 15.32 6.40 1.15
N GLN A 24 15.03 6.61 -0.14
CA GLN A 24 13.85 7.37 -0.53
C GLN A 24 12.60 6.49 -0.43
N CYS A 25 11.51 7.04 0.12
CA CYS A 25 10.23 6.33 0.22
C CYS A 25 9.78 5.72 -1.13
N VAL A 26 10.01 6.42 -2.25
CA VAL A 26 9.64 5.96 -3.59
C VAL A 26 10.34 4.65 -3.98
N THR A 27 11.59 4.44 -3.56
CA THR A 27 12.37 3.22 -3.82
C THR A 27 11.67 1.98 -3.27
N ILE A 28 10.90 2.13 -2.19
CA ILE A 28 10.14 1.04 -1.58
C ILE A 28 8.74 0.97 -2.22
N THR A 29 8.03 2.10 -2.27
CA THR A 29 6.60 2.11 -2.65
C THR A 29 6.36 1.79 -4.13
N GLN A 30 7.36 1.97 -5.01
CA GLN A 30 7.24 1.63 -6.44
C GLN A 30 7.03 0.12 -6.68
N HIS A 31 7.47 -0.73 -5.75
CA HIS A 31 7.31 -2.20 -5.84
C HIS A 31 6.00 -2.68 -5.21
N MET A 32 5.10 -1.76 -4.85
CA MET A 32 3.87 -2.07 -4.14
C MET A 32 2.64 -1.71 -4.95
N ASN A 33 1.53 -2.40 -4.68
CA ASN A 33 0.25 -1.98 -5.23
C ASN A 33 -0.16 -0.61 -4.66
N PHE A 34 -1.09 0.05 -5.34
CA PHE A 34 -1.55 1.39 -4.99
C PHE A 34 -1.92 1.56 -3.51
N CYS A 35 -2.64 0.59 -2.91
CA CYS A 35 -3.07 0.70 -1.53
C CYS A 35 -1.89 0.58 -0.55
N ARG A 36 -1.02 -0.43 -0.74
CA ARG A 36 0.14 -0.66 0.12
C ARG A 36 1.18 0.46 0.00
N GLY A 37 1.44 0.92 -1.21
CA GLY A 37 2.35 2.04 -1.46
C GLY A 37 1.87 3.33 -0.78
N ASN A 38 0.57 3.64 -0.86
CA ASN A 38 0.02 4.79 -0.15
C ASN A 38 0.04 4.61 1.37
N ALA A 39 -0.25 3.41 1.88
CA ALA A 39 -0.16 3.14 3.32
C ALA A 39 1.25 3.42 3.85
N ILE A 40 2.28 2.90 3.20
CA ILE A 40 3.68 3.18 3.58
C ILE A 40 4.01 4.67 3.44
N LYS A 41 3.64 5.31 2.32
CA LYS A 41 3.89 6.75 2.12
C LYS A 41 3.35 7.58 3.28
N TYR A 42 2.14 7.33 3.74
CA TYR A 42 1.55 8.09 4.85
C TYR A 42 2.17 7.72 6.20
N THR A 43 2.49 6.45 6.44
CA THR A 43 3.26 6.06 7.65
C THR A 43 4.63 6.72 7.69
N TRP A 44 5.33 6.80 6.55
CA TRP A 44 6.63 7.45 6.42
C TRP A 44 6.56 8.97 6.64
N ARG A 45 5.45 9.59 6.21
CA ARG A 45 5.26 11.05 6.26
C ARG A 45 4.80 11.57 7.63
N ALA A 46 4.20 10.70 8.44
CA ALA A 46 3.64 11.05 9.73
C ALA A 46 4.73 11.64 10.64
N GLY A 47 4.52 12.86 11.14
CA GLY A 47 5.51 13.58 11.97
C GLY A 47 6.65 14.25 11.18
N GLU A 48 7.03 13.70 10.03
CA GLU A 48 8.14 14.21 9.20
C GLU A 48 7.79 15.43 8.35
N LYS A 49 6.57 15.48 7.80
CA LYS A 49 6.15 16.60 6.93
C LYS A 49 5.57 17.77 7.73
N ASN A 50 4.67 17.46 8.64
CA ASN A 50 4.00 18.41 9.52
C ASN A 50 3.62 17.64 10.80
N PRO A 51 4.21 17.96 11.97
CA PRO A 51 3.87 17.29 13.23
C PRO A 51 2.37 17.33 13.55
N ASP A 52 1.68 18.41 13.20
CA ASP A 52 0.24 18.56 13.46
C ASP A 52 -0.61 17.61 12.60
N GLU A 53 -0.08 17.10 11.50
CA GLU A 53 -0.75 16.13 10.61
C GLU A 53 -0.43 14.67 10.94
N GLU A 54 0.41 14.38 11.94
CA GLU A 54 0.88 13.01 12.22
C GLU A 54 -0.28 12.01 12.38
N ILE A 55 -1.23 12.32 13.27
CA ILE A 55 -2.42 11.49 13.49
C ILE A 55 -3.24 11.35 12.20
N GLN A 56 -3.40 12.44 11.44
CA GLN A 56 -4.16 12.43 10.20
C GLN A 56 -3.51 11.51 9.15
N ASP A 57 -2.19 11.48 9.08
CA ASP A 57 -1.45 10.61 8.18
C ASP A 57 -1.54 9.15 8.58
N LEU A 58 -1.44 8.84 9.87
CA LEU A 58 -1.68 7.49 10.37
C LEU A 58 -3.11 7.01 10.08
N GLN A 59 -4.09 7.90 10.18
CA GLN A 59 -5.48 7.60 9.79
C GLN A 59 -5.63 7.33 8.29
N LYS A 60 -4.96 8.10 7.42
CA LYS A 60 -4.92 7.84 5.97
C LYS A 60 -4.28 6.48 5.69
N ALA A 61 -3.14 6.16 6.32
CA ALA A 61 -2.48 4.86 6.17
C ALA A 61 -3.42 3.71 6.55
N LYS A 62 -4.11 3.82 7.70
CA LYS A 62 -5.13 2.86 8.16
C LYS A 62 -6.23 2.66 7.13
N GLN A 63 -6.72 3.73 6.49
CA GLN A 63 -7.78 3.64 5.48
C GLN A 63 -7.32 2.85 4.24
N TYR A 64 -6.12 3.10 3.74
CA TYR A 64 -5.58 2.33 2.60
C TYR A 64 -5.40 0.84 2.92
N LEU A 65 -4.97 0.50 4.15
CA LEU A 65 -4.89 -0.89 4.59
C LEU A 65 -6.28 -1.54 4.68
N LYS A 66 -7.30 -0.83 5.17
CA LYS A 66 -8.68 -1.33 5.18
C LYS A 66 -9.17 -1.69 3.77
N ILE A 67 -8.87 -0.85 2.79
CA ILE A 67 -9.25 -1.08 1.39
C ILE A 67 -8.54 -2.34 0.85
N GLU A 68 -7.24 -2.49 1.08
CA GLU A 68 -6.48 -3.66 0.65
C GLU A 68 -6.98 -4.95 1.31
N ILE A 69 -7.30 -4.91 2.61
CA ILE A 69 -7.90 -6.04 3.33
C ILE A 69 -9.25 -6.42 2.70
N LYS A 70 -10.11 -5.43 2.40
CA LYS A 70 -11.40 -5.67 1.73
C LYS A 70 -11.22 -6.32 0.36
N ARG A 71 -10.25 -5.85 -0.44
CA ARG A 71 -9.89 -6.44 -1.74
C ARG A 71 -9.49 -7.90 -1.60
N LEU A 72 -8.61 -8.22 -0.65
CA LEU A 72 -8.15 -9.59 -0.38
C LEU A 72 -9.29 -10.49 0.09
N LYS A 73 -10.15 -10.02 1.00
CA LYS A 73 -11.34 -10.77 1.42
C LYS A 73 -12.26 -11.10 0.23
N LYS A 74 -12.51 -10.13 -0.65
CA LYS A 74 -13.32 -10.34 -1.86
C LYS A 74 -12.69 -11.35 -2.82
N LEU A 75 -11.37 -11.32 -2.99
CA LEU A 75 -10.66 -12.29 -3.84
C LEU A 75 -10.74 -13.71 -3.28
N LYS A 76 -10.56 -13.87 -1.97
CA LYS A 76 -10.72 -15.19 -1.31
C LYS A 76 -12.14 -15.74 -1.49
N LEU A 77 -13.16 -14.91 -1.25
CA LEU A 77 -14.56 -15.30 -1.44
C LEU A 77 -14.86 -15.70 -2.90
N LYS A 78 -14.37 -14.94 -3.88
CA LYS A 78 -14.53 -15.29 -5.30
C LYS A 78 -13.88 -16.64 -5.64
N GLY A 79 -12.69 -16.91 -5.12
CA GLY A 79 -12.02 -18.20 -5.32
C GLY A 79 -12.82 -19.36 -4.74
N THR A 80 -13.35 -19.21 -3.52
CA THR A 80 -14.19 -20.23 -2.87
C THR A 80 -15.50 -20.48 -3.64
N HIS A 81 -16.17 -19.42 -4.11
CA HIS A 81 -17.39 -19.57 -4.91
C HIS A 81 -17.17 -20.23 -6.27
N SER A 82 -16.00 -20.03 -6.89
CA SER A 82 -15.63 -20.75 -8.12
C SER A 82 -15.52 -22.25 -7.83
N LEU A 83 -14.72 -22.63 -6.83
CA LEU A 83 -14.53 -24.04 -6.44
C LEU A 83 -15.84 -24.74 -6.09
N ALA A 84 -16.73 -24.06 -5.36
CA ALA A 84 -18.03 -24.62 -5.01
C ALA A 84 -18.94 -24.84 -6.23
N LYS A 85 -18.92 -23.91 -7.21
CA LYS A 85 -19.67 -24.08 -8.46
C LYS A 85 -19.09 -25.22 -9.31
N ASP A 86 -17.77 -25.30 -9.41
CA ASP A 86 -17.09 -26.34 -10.18
C ASP A 86 -17.40 -27.74 -9.62
N LEU A 87 -17.46 -27.89 -8.28
CA LEU A 87 -17.87 -29.14 -7.62
C LEU A 87 -19.33 -29.52 -7.86
N ILE A 88 -20.26 -28.54 -7.83
CA ILE A 88 -21.69 -28.79 -8.09
C ILE A 88 -21.89 -29.23 -9.54
N THR A 89 -21.28 -28.54 -10.50
CA THR A 89 -21.37 -28.89 -11.92
C THR A 89 -20.75 -30.27 -12.21
N ALA A 90 -19.67 -30.65 -11.53
CA ALA A 90 -19.09 -31.99 -11.67
C ALA A 90 -20.02 -33.10 -11.16
N HIS A 91 -20.80 -32.86 -10.10
CA HIS A 91 -21.78 -33.84 -9.60
C HIS A 91 -22.97 -34.02 -10.57
N GLU A 92 -23.45 -32.94 -11.18
CA GLU A 92 -24.59 -32.97 -12.11
C GLU A 92 -24.27 -33.69 -13.44
N GLN A 93 -22.99 -33.73 -13.85
CA GLN A 93 -22.56 -34.36 -15.11
C GLN A 93 -22.20 -35.85 -14.98
N GLY A 94 -21.95 -36.34 -13.76
CA GLY A 94 -21.59 -37.75 -13.50
C GLY A 94 -22.76 -38.68 -13.14
N GLY A 95 -24.00 -38.15 -13.10
CA GLY A 95 -25.20 -38.88 -12.69
C GLY A 95 -26.07 -39.43 -13.83
N LYS A 96 -25.50 -39.63 -15.03
CA LYS A 96 -26.17 -40.31 -16.15
C LYS A 96 -25.64 -41.73 -16.33
#